data_AF-A0A9P8CV80-F1
#
_entry.id   AF-A0A9P8CV80-F1
#
_cell.length_a   1.000
_cell.length_b   1.000
_cell.length_c   1.000
_cell.angle_alpha   90.00
_cell.angle_beta   90.00
_cell.angle_gamma   90.00
#
_symmetry.space_group_name_H-M   'P 1'
#
loop_
_entity.id
_entity.type
_entity.pdbx_description
1 polymer ?
#
loop_
_entity_poly.entity_id
_entity_poly.type
_entity_poly.pdbx_seq_one_letter_code
_entity_poly.pdbx_strand_id
1 'polypeptide(L)'
;MLASQRYFSSTFAGVSCVAFTVVFVGSLYVFPVKDTAAGSRSNKSTQENEDRSSEQSVLDRNHPLVIQQRCKGILLSSVVIPVYLWVVLSAVGVLSPDLPWQSRAKYFLQLLGVSIPGSMQQLALQIVMPSALVAVLFMGPLLMMWLDQELPFQARFQWAPFDWIYVRNFIVGPVSEEFVFRSCMVAITSHAGASLRGMVFGLPLVFGIGKMTSRSL
;
A
#
# COMPACT_ATOMS: atom_id res chain seq x y z
N MET A 1 -0.74 26.47 11.63
CA MET A 1 0.18 27.08 10.63
C MET A 1 1.60 26.88 11.12
N LEU A 2 2.22 25.73 10.84
CA LEU A 2 3.65 25.54 11.08
C LEU A 2 4.37 26.08 9.84
N ALA A 3 5.20 27.09 10.01
CA ALA A 3 6.15 27.50 8.99
C ALA A 3 7.02 26.27 8.68
N SER A 4 6.82 25.66 7.51
CA SER A 4 7.63 24.54 7.04
C SER A 4 9.03 25.08 6.79
N GLN A 5 9.92 24.87 7.76
CA GLN A 5 11.35 24.99 7.54
C GLN A 5 11.70 24.04 6.40
N ARG A 6 12.30 24.58 5.33
CA ARG A 6 12.68 23.78 4.16
C ARG A 6 13.98 23.06 4.48
N TYR A 7 13.86 21.80 4.85
CA TYR A 7 15.00 20.94 5.10
C TYR A 7 15.55 20.31 3.81
N PHE A 8 14.70 20.17 2.79
CA PHE A 8 15.07 19.55 1.50
C PHE A 8 14.82 20.49 0.32
N SER A 9 15.61 20.30 -0.74
CA SER A 9 15.29 20.84 -2.06
C SER A 9 14.11 20.10 -2.67
N SER A 10 13.26 20.80 -3.42
CA SER A 10 12.11 20.19 -4.10
C SER A 10 12.52 19.09 -5.10
N THR A 11 13.69 19.23 -5.73
CA THR A 11 14.24 18.20 -6.62
C THR A 11 14.57 16.92 -5.86
N PHE A 12 15.14 17.03 -4.66
CA PHE A 12 15.47 15.87 -3.83
C PHE A 12 14.21 15.10 -3.44
N ALA A 13 13.17 15.80 -2.96
CA ALA A 13 11.90 15.15 -2.64
C ALA A 13 11.24 14.50 -3.86
N GLY A 14 11.29 15.15 -5.03
CA GLY A 14 10.79 14.57 -6.28
C GLY A 14 11.50 13.27 -6.64
N VAL A 15 12.84 13.26 -6.58
CA VAL A 15 13.66 12.06 -6.85
C VAL A 15 13.35 10.95 -5.84
N SER A 16 13.25 11.27 -4.55
CA SER A 16 12.89 10.30 -3.52
C SER A 16 11.49 9.71 -3.74
N CYS A 17 10.49 10.52 -4.15
CA CYS A 17 9.15 10.02 -4.47
C CYS A 17 9.15 9.05 -5.68
N VAL A 18 9.92 9.36 -6.72
CA VAL A 18 10.10 8.43 -7.86
C VAL A 18 10.78 7.15 -7.39
N ALA A 19 11.85 7.25 -6.57
CA ALA A 19 12.55 6.11 -6.01
C ALA A 19 11.61 5.24 -5.14
N PHE A 20 10.74 5.83 -4.32
CA PHE A 20 9.76 5.08 -3.53
C PHE A 20 8.80 4.31 -4.41
N THR A 21 8.34 4.91 -5.51
CA THR A 21 7.46 4.24 -6.48
C THR A 21 8.17 3.05 -7.13
N VAL A 22 9.42 3.23 -7.56
CA VAL A 22 10.22 2.15 -8.17
C VAL A 22 10.50 1.03 -7.17
N VAL A 23 10.87 1.35 -5.93
CA VAL A 23 11.10 0.35 -4.87
C VAL A 23 9.81 -0.40 -4.54
N PHE A 24 8.68 0.29 -4.46
CA PHE A 24 7.38 -0.32 -4.18
C PHE A 24 6.91 -1.25 -5.31
N VAL A 25 7.04 -0.83 -6.58
CA VAL A 25 6.66 -1.68 -7.71
C VAL A 25 7.67 -2.82 -7.90
N GLY A 26 8.97 -2.53 -7.77
CA GLY A 26 10.03 -3.52 -7.89
C GLY A 26 9.96 -4.62 -6.83
N SER A 27 9.48 -4.30 -5.61
CA SER A 27 9.35 -5.27 -4.53
C SER A 27 8.40 -6.42 -4.86
N LEU A 28 7.42 -6.21 -5.75
CA LEU A 28 6.51 -7.25 -6.24
C LEU A 28 7.23 -8.40 -6.96
N TYR A 29 8.44 -8.16 -7.44
CA TYR A 29 9.22 -9.10 -8.25
C TYR A 29 10.44 -9.68 -7.52
N VAL A 30 10.73 -9.23 -6.28
CA VAL A 30 11.91 -9.67 -5.50
C VAL A 30 11.84 -11.15 -5.12
N PHE A 31 10.63 -11.68 -4.94
CA PHE A 31 10.40 -13.08 -4.59
C PHE A 31 9.73 -13.78 -5.77
N PRO A 32 10.50 -14.29 -6.76
CA PRO A 32 9.93 -15.11 -7.80
C PRO A 32 9.42 -16.43 -7.22
N VAL A 33 8.24 -16.88 -7.68
CA VAL A 33 7.73 -18.21 -7.32
C VAL A 33 8.67 -19.21 -7.96
N LYS A 34 9.47 -19.89 -7.15
CA LYS A 34 10.15 -21.09 -7.61
C LYS A 34 9.06 -22.10 -7.94
N ASP A 35 9.00 -22.53 -9.20
CA ASP A 35 8.19 -23.66 -9.60
C ASP A 35 8.56 -24.83 -8.69
N THR A 36 7.70 -25.16 -7.73
CA THR A 36 7.72 -26.46 -7.05
C THR A 36 7.20 -27.51 -8.05
N ALA A 37 7.91 -27.66 -9.16
CA ALA A 37 7.75 -28.68 -10.18
C ALA A 37 9.07 -29.44 -10.43
N ALA A 38 10.03 -29.36 -9.50
CA ALA A 38 11.30 -30.09 -9.55
C ALA A 38 11.52 -31.00 -8.33
N GLY A 39 10.44 -31.59 -7.79
CA GLY A 39 10.53 -32.36 -6.54
C GLY A 39 9.51 -33.47 -6.30
N SER A 40 8.61 -33.77 -7.24
CA SER A 40 7.80 -35.00 -7.13
C SER A 40 8.43 -36.08 -8.00
N ARG A 41 9.09 -37.01 -7.31
CA ARG A 41 9.72 -38.22 -7.84
C ARG A 41 8.87 -38.87 -8.93
N SER A 42 9.55 -39.10 -10.05
CA SER A 42 9.30 -40.18 -11.01
C SER A 42 8.78 -41.44 -10.31
N ASN A 43 7.50 -41.74 -10.47
CA ASN A 43 7.02 -43.11 -10.61
C ASN A 43 6.23 -43.17 -11.91
N LYS A 44 6.96 -43.55 -12.96
CA LYS A 44 6.48 -43.68 -14.33
C LYS A 44 6.09 -45.14 -14.52
N SER A 45 4.79 -45.43 -14.56
CA SER A 45 4.26 -46.60 -15.25
C SER A 45 2.76 -46.45 -15.50
N THR A 46 2.46 -46.21 -16.78
CA THR A 46 1.37 -46.83 -17.54
C THR A 46 -0.06 -46.39 -17.21
N GLN A 47 -0.61 -45.47 -18.01
CA GLN A 47 -1.66 -45.81 -18.97
C GLN A 47 -2.03 -44.58 -19.83
N GLU A 48 -2.02 -44.80 -21.14
CA GLU A 48 -2.49 -43.91 -22.19
C GLU A 48 -4.03 -43.78 -22.11
N ASN A 49 -4.55 -42.56 -21.97
CA ASN A 49 -5.64 -42.02 -22.79
C ASN A 49 -6.12 -40.66 -22.25
N GLU A 50 -6.54 -39.82 -23.20
CA GLU A 50 -7.28 -38.56 -23.06
C GLU A 50 -6.50 -37.29 -22.65
N ASP A 51 -6.77 -36.25 -23.46
CA ASP A 51 -6.46 -34.84 -23.28
C ASP A 51 -4.99 -34.39 -23.30
N ARG A 52 -4.54 -34.00 -24.51
CA ARG A 52 -3.37 -33.11 -24.71
C ARG A 52 -3.68 -31.67 -24.29
N SER A 53 -4.11 -31.48 -23.06
CA SER A 53 -4.04 -30.20 -22.31
C SER A 53 -2.58 -29.95 -21.90
N SER A 54 -1.74 -29.67 -22.90
CA SER A 54 -0.30 -29.42 -22.73
C SER A 54 0.09 -28.08 -23.35
N GLU A 55 -0.61 -27.02 -22.94
CA GLU A 55 -0.10 -25.65 -22.96
C GLU A 55 0.20 -25.25 -21.51
N GLN A 56 1.50 -25.30 -21.19
CA GLN A 56 2.19 -24.48 -20.20
C GLN A 56 1.36 -24.03 -18.99
N SER A 57 1.54 -24.72 -17.87
CA SER A 57 1.17 -24.22 -16.54
C SER A 57 2.05 -23.01 -16.17
N VAL A 58 1.84 -21.88 -16.85
CA VAL A 58 2.13 -20.56 -16.30
C VAL A 58 1.27 -20.49 -15.05
N LEU A 59 1.88 -20.64 -13.87
CA LEU A 59 1.18 -20.50 -12.59
C LEU A 59 0.24 -19.30 -12.67
N ASP A 60 -1.07 -19.57 -12.59
CA ASP A 60 -2.08 -18.52 -12.72
C ASP A 60 -1.78 -17.43 -11.69
N ARG A 61 -1.96 -16.17 -12.08
CA ARG A 61 -1.65 -14.99 -11.24
C ARG A 61 -2.40 -15.00 -9.92
N ASN A 62 -3.51 -15.72 -9.87
CA ASN A 62 -4.35 -15.89 -8.68
C ASN A 62 -3.94 -17.06 -7.80
N HIS A 63 -2.90 -17.81 -8.15
CA HIS A 63 -2.40 -18.89 -7.31
C HIS A 63 -1.97 -18.34 -5.94
N PRO A 64 -2.40 -18.95 -4.82
CA PRO A 64 -2.20 -18.39 -3.47
C PRO A 64 -0.72 -18.17 -3.13
N LEU A 65 0.19 -19.02 -3.65
CA LEU A 65 1.64 -18.86 -3.47
C LEU A 65 2.17 -17.58 -4.14
N VAL A 66 1.68 -17.22 -5.33
CA VAL A 66 2.05 -15.99 -6.05
C VAL A 66 1.60 -14.78 -5.23
N ILE A 67 0.37 -14.83 -4.70
CA ILE A 67 -0.21 -13.75 -3.90
C ILE A 67 0.59 -13.55 -2.61
N GLN A 68 0.91 -14.62 -1.88
CA GLN A 68 1.70 -14.53 -0.65
C GLN A 68 3.07 -13.91 -0.89
N GLN A 69 3.74 -14.27 -1.98
CA GLN A 69 5.06 -13.71 -2.30
C GLN A 69 5.01 -12.23 -2.65
N ARG A 70 4.00 -11.81 -3.41
CA ARG A 70 3.75 -10.39 -3.67
C ARG A 70 3.45 -9.62 -2.39
N CYS A 71 2.63 -10.18 -1.48
CA CYS A 71 2.39 -9.60 -0.16
C CYS A 71 3.69 -9.44 0.63
N LYS A 72 4.60 -10.43 0.61
CA LYS A 72 5.93 -10.32 1.26
C LYS A 72 6.79 -9.22 0.64
N GLY A 73 6.78 -9.09 -0.68
CA GLY A 73 7.44 -8.00 -1.40
C GLY A 73 6.93 -6.63 -0.98
N ILE A 74 5.60 -6.44 -1.00
CA ILE A 74 4.94 -5.21 -0.56
C ILE A 74 5.33 -4.87 0.87
N LEU A 75 5.23 -5.83 1.80
CA LEU A 75 5.61 -5.65 3.20
C LEU A 75 7.08 -5.24 3.34
N LEU A 76 7.99 -5.81 2.55
CA LEU A 76 9.39 -5.42 2.53
C LEU A 76 9.55 -3.96 2.11
N SER A 77 8.91 -3.52 1.02
CA SER A 77 8.96 -2.10 0.63
C SER A 77 8.34 -1.16 1.66
N SER A 78 7.26 -1.59 2.34
CA SER A 78 6.63 -0.85 3.43
C SER A 78 7.52 -0.75 4.68
N VAL A 79 8.59 -1.51 4.79
CA VAL A 79 9.60 -1.35 5.86
C VAL A 79 10.80 -0.54 5.36
N VAL A 80 11.30 -0.85 4.16
CA VAL A 80 12.49 -0.20 3.59
C VAL A 80 12.29 1.31 3.41
N ILE A 81 11.13 1.74 2.92
CA ILE A 81 10.85 3.16 2.64
C ILE A 81 10.82 4.01 3.93
N PRO A 82 10.08 3.64 5.00
CA PRO A 82 10.16 4.35 6.27
C PRO A 82 11.54 4.34 6.91
N VAL A 83 12.30 3.23 6.79
CA VAL A 83 13.68 3.17 7.31
C VAL A 83 14.58 4.18 6.59
N TYR A 84 14.47 4.26 5.26
CA TYR A 84 15.15 5.30 4.48
C TYR A 84 14.76 6.70 4.96
N LEU A 85 13.45 6.97 5.13
CA LEU A 85 12.98 8.27 5.60
C LEU A 85 13.50 8.60 7.00
N TRP A 86 13.51 7.63 7.91
CA TRP A 86 14.04 7.81 9.26
C TRP A 86 15.50 8.26 9.21
N VAL A 87 16.32 7.61 8.38
CA VAL A 87 17.75 7.95 8.20
C VAL A 87 17.90 9.35 7.62
N VAL A 88 17.19 9.66 6.54
CA VAL A 88 17.28 10.96 5.86
C VAL A 88 16.82 12.11 6.77
N LEU A 89 15.70 11.94 7.47
CA LEU A 89 15.18 12.96 8.38
C LEU A 89 16.06 13.12 9.63
N SER A 90 16.68 12.04 10.12
CA SER A 90 17.66 12.12 11.21
C SER A 90 18.95 12.83 10.76
N ALA A 91 19.43 12.57 9.54
CA ALA A 91 20.65 13.17 9.00
C ALA A 91 20.54 14.67 8.80
N VAL A 92 19.35 15.16 8.41
CA VAL A 92 19.09 16.59 8.21
C VAL A 92 18.67 17.30 9.51
N GLY A 93 18.56 16.57 10.62
CA GLY A 93 18.25 17.14 11.94
C GLY A 93 16.77 17.43 12.18
N VAL A 94 15.87 16.96 11.31
CA VAL A 94 14.42 17.03 11.54
C VAL A 94 14.03 16.22 12.79
N LEU A 95 14.66 15.05 12.98
CA LEU A 95 14.58 14.32 14.23
C LEU A 95 15.74 14.77 15.12
N SER A 96 15.47 15.68 16.06
CA SER A 96 16.49 16.24 16.93
C SER A 96 17.24 15.12 17.68
N PRO A 97 18.58 15.10 17.64
CA PRO A 97 19.38 14.06 18.26
C PRO A 97 19.30 14.08 19.79
N ASP A 98 18.98 15.24 20.37
CA ASP A 98 18.89 15.45 21.82
C ASP A 98 17.66 14.79 22.46
N LEU A 99 16.68 14.39 21.64
CA LEU A 99 15.47 13.74 22.12
C LEU A 99 15.71 12.24 22.36
N PRO A 100 15.10 11.66 23.42
CA PRO A 100 15.14 10.22 23.62
C PRO A 100 14.47 9.49 22.45
N TRP A 101 14.93 8.26 22.19
CA TRP A 101 14.46 7.44 21.07
C TRP A 101 12.93 7.34 20.99
N GLN A 102 12.24 7.16 22.13
CA GLN A 102 10.78 7.04 22.13
C GLN A 102 10.09 8.31 21.62
N SER A 103 10.59 9.49 21.95
CA SER A 103 10.02 10.77 21.51
C SER A 103 10.29 10.99 20.01
N ARG A 104 11.47 10.62 19.53
CA ARG A 104 11.81 10.63 18.10
C ARG A 104 10.90 9.70 17.30
N ALA A 105 10.67 8.49 17.80
CA ALA A 105 9.77 7.52 17.19
C ALA A 105 8.32 8.03 17.14
N LYS A 106 7.82 8.61 18.24
CA LYS A 106 6.48 9.23 18.28
C LYS A 106 6.34 10.37 17.28
N TYR A 107 7.34 11.25 17.19
CA TYR A 107 7.33 12.37 16.25
C TYR A 107 7.36 11.88 14.79
N PHE A 108 8.17 10.88 14.49
CA PHE A 108 8.22 10.26 13.17
C PHE A 108 6.90 9.59 12.79
N LEU A 109 6.26 8.86 13.71
CA LEU A 109 4.95 8.26 13.47
C LEU A 109 3.88 9.33 13.22
N GLN A 110 3.90 10.43 13.99
CA GLN A 110 3.03 11.59 13.74
C GLN A 110 3.28 12.19 12.36
N LEU A 111 4.52 12.25 11.90
CA LEU A 111 4.88 12.73 10.56
C LEU A 111 4.35 11.82 9.45
N LEU A 112 4.33 10.50 9.68
CA LEU A 112 3.67 9.54 8.79
C LEU A 112 2.14 9.58 8.91
N GLY A 113 1.57 10.47 9.72
CA GLY A 113 0.12 10.55 9.96
C GLY A 113 -0.43 9.48 10.91
N VAL A 114 0.44 8.68 11.53
CA VAL A 114 0.09 7.70 12.55
C VAL A 114 0.16 8.38 13.92
N SER A 115 -0.91 9.07 14.29
CA SER A 115 -1.10 9.60 15.64
C SER A 115 -1.96 8.64 16.45
N ILE A 116 -1.49 8.22 17.64
CA ILE A 116 -2.36 7.56 18.62
C ILE A 116 -3.18 8.66 19.30
N PRO A 117 -4.50 8.74 19.07
CA PRO A 117 -5.32 9.78 19.68
C PRO A 117 -5.39 9.57 21.20
N GLY A 118 -5.34 10.67 21.95
CA GLY A 118 -5.42 10.64 23.42
C GLY A 118 -6.85 10.43 23.95
N SER A 119 -7.85 10.53 23.08
CA SER A 119 -9.28 10.39 23.42
C SER A 119 -10.04 9.60 22.37
N MET A 120 -11.02 8.81 22.81
CA MET A 120 -11.92 8.04 21.95
C MET A 120 -12.72 8.93 20.98
N GLN A 121 -13.04 10.16 21.37
CA GLN A 121 -13.76 11.11 20.51
C GLN A 121 -12.93 11.53 19.30
N GLN A 122 -11.62 11.73 19.49
CA GLN A 122 -10.71 12.08 18.39
C GLN A 122 -10.56 10.92 17.42
N LEU A 123 -10.47 9.68 17.94
CA LEU A 123 -10.43 8.48 17.11
C LEU A 123 -11.72 8.34 16.28
N ALA A 124 -12.88 8.53 16.90
CA ALA A 124 -14.16 8.48 16.19
C ALA A 124 -14.23 9.51 15.06
N LEU A 125 -13.83 10.77 15.30
CA LEU A 125 -13.80 11.80 14.27
C LEU A 125 -12.83 11.46 13.12
N GLN A 126 -11.65 10.93 13.44
CA GLN A 126 -10.65 10.51 12.46
C GLN A 126 -11.14 9.37 11.55
N ILE A 127 -12.08 8.54 12.01
CA ILE A 127 -12.66 7.43 11.23
C ILE A 127 -13.93 7.89 10.50
N VAL A 128 -14.81 8.62 11.19
CA VAL A 128 -16.14 9.01 10.67
C VAL A 128 -16.02 10.06 9.57
N MET A 129 -15.14 11.05 9.70
CA MET A 129 -15.00 12.09 8.68
C MET A 129 -14.57 11.56 7.30
N PRO A 130 -13.47 10.80 7.17
CA PRO A 130 -13.08 10.26 5.86
C PRO A 130 -14.08 9.22 5.34
N SER A 131 -14.68 8.41 6.23
CA SER A 131 -15.68 7.41 5.79
C SER A 131 -16.97 8.09 5.29
N ALA A 132 -17.44 9.15 5.94
CA ALA A 132 -18.57 9.95 5.47
C ALA A 132 -18.26 10.63 4.13
N LEU A 133 -17.04 11.15 3.96
CA LEU A 133 -16.61 11.76 2.69
C LEU A 133 -16.60 10.73 1.56
N VAL A 134 -16.08 9.53 1.80
CA VAL A 134 -16.10 8.43 0.83
C VAL A 134 -17.54 7.99 0.54
N ALA A 135 -18.40 7.89 1.55
CA ALA A 135 -19.81 7.54 1.34
C ALA A 135 -20.55 8.58 0.47
N VAL A 136 -20.27 9.87 0.65
CA VAL A 136 -20.82 10.94 -0.19
C VAL A 136 -20.28 10.84 -1.62
N LEU A 137 -18.97 10.60 -1.79
CA LEU A 137 -18.35 10.45 -3.11
C LEU A 137 -18.91 9.26 -3.90
N PHE A 138 -19.23 8.17 -3.20
CA PHE A 138 -19.77 6.93 -3.77
C PHE A 138 -21.27 6.74 -3.48
N MET A 139 -22.01 7.84 -3.25
CA MET A 139 -23.43 7.77 -2.92
C MET A 139 -24.25 7.06 -4.01
N GLY A 140 -23.89 7.25 -5.29
CA GLY A 140 -24.56 6.59 -6.43
C GLY A 140 -24.47 5.06 -6.37
N PRO A 141 -23.26 4.47 -6.36
CA PRO A 141 -23.09 3.03 -6.17
C PRO A 141 -23.73 2.49 -4.87
N LEU A 142 -23.63 3.24 -3.76
CA LEU A 142 -24.27 2.83 -2.50
C LEU A 142 -25.79 2.78 -2.60
N LEU A 143 -26.41 3.72 -3.33
CA LEU A 143 -27.85 3.70 -3.59
C LEU A 143 -28.26 2.50 -4.44
N MET A 144 -27.48 2.14 -5.47
CA MET A 144 -27.73 0.95 -6.28
C MET A 144 -27.67 -0.32 -5.42
N MET A 145 -26.61 -0.48 -4.62
CA MET A 145 -26.49 -1.62 -3.70
C MET A 145 -27.64 -1.68 -2.68
N TRP A 146 -28.12 -0.53 -2.21
CA TRP A 146 -29.27 -0.45 -1.31
C TRP A 146 -30.56 -0.94 -1.97
N LEU A 147 -30.80 -0.57 -3.23
CA LEU A 147 -31.94 -1.03 -4.02
C LEU A 147 -31.85 -2.54 -4.29
N ASP A 148 -30.66 -3.05 -4.58
CA ASP A 148 -30.40 -4.46 -4.85
C ASP A 148 -30.38 -5.35 -3.60
N GLN A 149 -30.52 -4.75 -2.41
CA GLN A 149 -30.51 -5.42 -1.09
C GLN A 149 -29.16 -6.08 -0.72
N GLU A 150 -28.05 -5.51 -1.22
CA GLU A 150 -26.70 -6.07 -1.06
C GLU A 150 -25.87 -5.39 0.03
N LEU A 151 -26.39 -4.36 0.72
CA LEU A 151 -25.70 -3.72 1.85
C LEU A 151 -25.73 -4.59 3.11
N PRO A 152 -24.80 -4.38 4.06
CA PRO A 152 -24.87 -5.03 5.37
C PRO A 152 -26.25 -4.83 5.98
N PHE A 153 -26.79 -5.91 6.58
CA PHE A 153 -28.13 -5.98 7.18
C PHE A 153 -29.31 -6.04 6.19
N GLN A 154 -29.06 -6.26 4.89
CA GLN A 154 -30.10 -6.51 3.89
C GLN A 154 -30.18 -7.97 3.46
N ALA A 155 -31.28 -8.33 2.78
CA ALA A 155 -31.65 -9.72 2.48
C ALA A 155 -30.65 -10.47 1.57
N ARG A 156 -29.96 -9.75 0.66
CA ARG A 156 -29.01 -10.33 -0.31
C ARG A 156 -27.56 -10.05 0.06
N PHE A 157 -27.30 -9.62 1.30
CA PHE A 157 -25.95 -9.41 1.78
C PHE A 157 -25.18 -10.74 1.85
N GLN A 158 -24.05 -10.80 1.16
CA GLN A 158 -23.14 -11.94 1.19
C GLN A 158 -21.77 -11.50 1.69
N TRP A 159 -21.23 -12.20 2.68
CA TRP A 159 -19.85 -12.01 3.10
C TRP A 159 -18.92 -12.52 1.99
N ALA A 160 -17.96 -11.69 1.59
CA ALA A 160 -16.90 -12.16 0.72
C ALA A 160 -16.06 -13.22 1.45
N PRO A 161 -15.69 -14.33 0.79
CA PRO A 161 -14.85 -15.34 1.40
C PRO A 161 -13.49 -14.73 1.77
N PHE A 162 -13.02 -15.03 2.98
CA PHE A 162 -11.78 -14.48 3.53
C PHE A 162 -10.55 -15.24 2.99
N ASP A 163 -10.36 -15.17 1.68
CA ASP A 163 -9.24 -15.83 0.99
C ASP A 163 -8.05 -14.88 0.77
N TRP A 164 -6.92 -15.42 0.31
CA TRP A 164 -5.73 -14.63 -0.03
C TRP A 164 -6.00 -13.52 -1.05
N ILE A 165 -6.94 -13.73 -1.96
CA ILE A 165 -7.39 -12.71 -2.92
C ILE A 165 -8.10 -11.56 -2.21
N TYR A 166 -8.97 -11.86 -1.24
CA TYR A 166 -9.66 -10.87 -0.43
C TYR A 166 -8.67 -10.04 0.39
N VAL A 167 -7.77 -10.70 1.11
CA VAL A 167 -6.74 -10.05 1.93
C VAL A 167 -5.86 -9.13 1.06
N ARG A 168 -5.44 -9.59 -0.12
CA ARG A 168 -4.66 -8.77 -1.07
C ARG A 168 -5.43 -7.53 -1.52
N ASN A 169 -6.68 -7.70 -1.95
CA ASN A 169 -7.45 -6.65 -2.62
C ASN A 169 -8.00 -5.60 -1.64
N PHE A 170 -8.42 -6.01 -0.45
CA PHE A 170 -9.12 -5.14 0.49
C PHE A 170 -8.24 -4.66 1.64
N ILE A 171 -7.16 -5.37 1.96
CA ILE A 171 -6.30 -5.04 3.11
C ILE A 171 -4.91 -4.65 2.63
N VAL A 172 -4.13 -5.61 2.11
CA VAL A 172 -2.70 -5.41 1.85
C VAL A 172 -2.46 -4.33 0.79
N GLY A 173 -3.17 -4.38 -0.33
CA GLY A 173 -3.06 -3.39 -1.40
C GLY A 173 -3.38 -1.98 -0.89
N PRO A 174 -4.61 -1.71 -0.44
CA PRO A 174 -5.01 -0.37 0.02
C PRO A 174 -4.14 0.16 1.18
N VAL A 175 -3.84 -0.65 2.19
CA VAL A 175 -3.06 -0.20 3.36
C VAL A 175 -1.62 0.15 2.96
N SER A 176 -0.97 -0.69 2.15
CA SER A 176 0.40 -0.43 1.73
C SER A 176 0.50 0.77 0.79
N GLU A 177 -0.48 0.95 -0.10
CA GLU A 177 -0.56 2.09 -1.00
C GLU A 177 -0.75 3.39 -0.22
N GLU A 178 -1.72 3.44 0.69
CA GLU A 178 -1.94 4.63 1.53
C GLU A 178 -0.70 4.95 2.38
N PHE A 179 -0.04 3.94 2.95
CA PHE A 179 1.15 4.15 3.77
C PHE A 179 2.37 4.65 2.97
N VAL A 180 2.65 4.08 1.79
CA VAL A 180 3.80 4.53 0.98
C VAL A 180 3.51 5.85 0.28
N PHE A 181 2.37 5.96 -0.40
CA PHE A 181 2.07 7.10 -1.26
C PHE A 181 1.48 8.29 -0.53
N ARG A 182 0.78 8.10 0.60
CA ARG A 182 0.34 9.23 1.43
C ARG A 182 1.29 9.49 2.57
N SER A 183 1.55 8.52 3.45
CA SER A 183 2.36 8.80 4.64
C SER A 183 3.79 9.17 4.28
N CYS A 184 4.49 8.30 3.55
CA CYS A 184 5.92 8.48 3.27
C CYS A 184 6.19 9.64 2.28
N MET A 185 5.42 9.73 1.19
CA MET A 185 5.62 10.82 0.21
C MET A 185 5.18 12.19 0.73
N VAL A 186 4.08 12.30 1.49
CA VAL A 186 3.70 13.58 2.10
C VAL A 186 4.73 14.01 3.14
N ALA A 187 5.26 13.08 3.93
CA ALA A 187 6.29 13.39 4.93
C ALA A 187 7.52 14.08 4.32
N ILE A 188 8.09 13.53 3.24
CA ILE A 188 9.26 14.14 2.58
C ILE A 188 8.91 15.42 1.82
N THR A 189 7.76 15.44 1.14
CA THR A 189 7.35 16.56 0.28
C THR A 189 6.93 17.78 1.11
N SER A 190 6.33 17.57 2.28
CA SER A 190 6.01 18.63 3.24
C SER A 190 7.26 19.30 3.82
N HIS A 191 8.32 18.54 4.05
CA HIS A 191 9.63 19.03 4.53
C HIS A 191 10.48 19.66 3.42
N ALA A 192 10.12 19.44 2.14
CA ALA A 192 10.67 20.15 1.00
C ALA A 192 9.97 21.49 0.70
N GLY A 193 8.99 21.87 1.55
CA GLY A 193 8.24 23.11 1.42
C GLY A 193 7.23 23.12 0.27
N ALA A 194 6.73 21.95 -0.15
CA ALA A 194 5.68 21.88 -1.15
C ALA A 194 4.38 22.50 -0.64
N SER A 195 3.62 23.13 -1.55
CA SER A 195 2.31 23.67 -1.21
C SER A 195 1.31 22.55 -0.96
N LEU A 196 0.32 22.80 -0.09
CA LEU A 196 -0.76 21.85 0.19
C LEU A 196 -1.48 21.41 -1.09
N ARG A 197 -1.75 22.36 -2.00
CA ARG A 197 -2.37 22.09 -3.30
C ARG A 197 -1.49 21.16 -4.15
N GLY A 198 -0.19 21.42 -4.18
CA GLY A 198 0.78 20.57 -4.89
C GLY A 198 0.82 19.15 -4.34
N MET A 199 0.72 18.97 -3.02
CA MET A 199 0.66 17.64 -2.42
C MET A 199 -0.67 16.93 -2.70
N VAL A 200 -1.80 17.63 -2.59
CA VAL A 200 -3.15 17.06 -2.79
C VAL A 200 -3.37 16.64 -4.25
N PHE A 201 -2.88 17.40 -5.22
CA PHE A 201 -3.05 17.07 -6.64
C PHE A 201 -1.86 16.34 -7.26
N GLY A 202 -0.64 16.63 -6.83
CA GLY A 202 0.58 16.09 -7.42
C GLY A 202 0.88 14.65 -6.99
N LEU A 203 0.74 14.32 -5.70
CA LEU A 203 1.06 12.97 -5.22
C LEU A 203 0.15 11.88 -5.80
N PRO A 204 -1.18 12.08 -5.92
CA PRO A 204 -2.04 11.12 -6.60
C PRO A 204 -1.68 10.89 -8.08
N LEU A 205 -1.12 11.89 -8.78
CA LEU A 205 -0.65 11.72 -10.15
C LEU A 205 0.57 10.79 -10.22
N VAL A 206 1.54 10.97 -9.33
CA VAL A 206 2.73 10.09 -9.23
C VAL A 206 2.31 8.66 -8.91
N PHE A 207 1.36 8.50 -7.98
CA PHE A 207 0.75 7.21 -7.65
C PHE A 207 0.08 6.56 -8.87
N GLY A 208 -0.72 7.33 -9.62
CA GLY A 208 -1.41 6.85 -10.82
C GLY A 208 -0.42 6.30 -11.87
N ILE A 209 0.69 6.99 -12.09
CA ILE A 209 1.76 6.54 -13.01
C ILE A 209 2.39 5.24 -12.50
N GLY A 210 2.75 5.15 -11.22
CA GLY A 210 3.31 3.92 -10.64
C GLY A 210 2.39 2.71 -10.79
N LYS A 211 1.08 2.91 -10.57
CA LYS A 211 0.07 1.86 -10.69
C LYS A 211 -0.18 1.43 -12.14
N MET A 212 -0.10 2.36 -13.10
CA MET A 212 -0.15 2.04 -14.53
C MET A 212 1.02 1.14 -14.91
N THR A 213 2.24 1.50 -14.51
CA THR A 213 3.46 0.73 -14.79
C THR A 213 3.40 -0.68 -14.18
N SER A 214 2.84 -0.83 -12.98
CA SER A 214 2.66 -2.14 -12.34
C SER A 214 1.59 -3.02 -13.01
N ARG A 215 0.68 -2.45 -13.81
CA ARG A 215 -0.36 -3.23 -14.53
C ARG A 215 0.06 -3.63 -15.93
N SER A 216 0.94 -2.87 -16.57
CA SER A 216 1.44 -3.13 -17.93
C SER A 216 2.62 -4.12 -18.01
N LEU A 217 3.19 -4.51 -16.86
CA LEU A 217 4.35 -5.41 -16.73
C LEU A 217 3.97 -6.66 -15.91
#